data_AF-A0A6M2F849-F1
#
_entry.id   AF-A0A6M2F849-F1
#
_cell.length_a   1.000
_cell.length_b   1.000
_cell.length_c   1.000
_cell.angle_alpha   90.00
_cell.angle_beta   90.00
_cell.angle_gamma   90.00
#
_symmetry.space_group_name_H-M   'P 1'
#
loop_
_entity.id
_entity.type
_entity.pdbx_description
1 polymer ?
#
loop_
_entity_poly.entity_id
_entity_poly.type
_entity_poly.pdbx_seq_one_letter_code
_entity_poly.pdbx_strand_id
1 'polypeptide(L)'
;MFAPMNIIELAAEAAREGAVLLKNINDTLPLDPAKFKNIAVIGPHANSTAAMVGNYAGVPCRYVTPVLDGISSFGEVIYEMGCGEMACRNDSLILPAMEAAKKADATLLLVGLDLSIEAESLDREDLLLPGYQTRLINQVA
;
A
#
# COMPACT_ATOMS: atom_id res chain seq x y z
N MET A 1 -9.30 30.50 -23.49
CA MET A 1 -7.95 29.89 -23.55
C MET A 1 -7.90 28.85 -22.44
N PHE A 2 -8.06 27.57 -22.78
CA PHE A 2 -8.00 26.49 -21.79
C PHE A 2 -6.53 26.29 -21.42
N ALA A 3 -6.20 26.32 -20.12
CA ALA A 3 -4.88 25.90 -19.67
C ALA A 3 -4.66 24.43 -20.09
N PRO A 4 -3.45 24.04 -20.54
CA PRO A 4 -3.18 22.64 -20.83
C PRO A 4 -3.44 21.81 -19.58
N MET A 5 -4.37 20.86 -19.69
CA MET A 5 -4.79 19.99 -18.59
C MET A 5 -3.60 19.14 -18.13
N ASN A 6 -3.19 19.31 -16.89
CA ASN A 6 -2.20 18.44 -16.29
C ASN A 6 -2.86 17.10 -15.92
N ILE A 7 -2.82 16.14 -16.85
CA ILE A 7 -3.46 14.82 -16.69
C ILE A 7 -2.95 14.04 -15.46
N ILE A 8 -1.71 14.29 -15.03
CA ILE A 8 -1.14 13.66 -13.84
C ILE A 8 -1.78 14.23 -12.58
N GLU A 9 -1.97 15.55 -12.54
CA GLU A 9 -2.64 16.19 -11.40
C GLU A 9 -4.12 15.80 -11.34
N LEU A 10 -4.81 15.70 -12.48
CA LEU A 10 -6.19 15.23 -12.51
C LEU A 10 -6.33 13.79 -12.00
N ALA A 11 -5.41 12.90 -12.38
CA ALA A 11 -5.38 11.53 -11.85
C ALA A 11 -5.10 11.50 -10.34
N ALA A 12 -4.18 12.35 -9.87
CA ALA A 12 -3.86 12.47 -8.44
C ALA A 12 -5.03 13.06 -7.61
N GLU A 13 -5.77 14.02 -8.16
CA GLU A 13 -6.98 14.60 -7.56
C GLU A 13 -8.08 13.53 -7.43
N ALA A 14 -8.36 12.79 -8.51
CA ALA A 14 -9.32 11.69 -8.47
C ALA A 14 -8.94 10.61 -7.44
N ALA A 15 -7.65 10.28 -7.32
CA ALA A 15 -7.18 9.33 -6.31
C ALA A 15 -7.33 9.88 -4.87
N ARG A 16 -7.09 11.18 -4.66
CA ARG A 16 -7.29 11.85 -3.35
C ARG A 16 -8.75 11.84 -2.93
N GLU A 17 -9.67 12.09 -3.85
CA GLU A 17 -11.11 12.11 -3.58
C GLU A 17 -11.72 10.70 -3.47
N GLY A 18 -11.14 9.69 -4.12
CA GLY A 18 -11.62 8.32 -4.09
C GLY A 18 -11.25 7.52 -2.84
N ALA A 19 -10.29 8.00 -2.03
CA ALA A 19 -9.85 7.32 -0.82
C ALA A 19 -10.87 7.48 0.33
N VAL A 20 -11.17 6.38 1.03
CA VAL A 20 -12.14 6.37 2.13
C VAL A 20 -11.44 6.04 3.46
N LEU A 21 -11.49 6.99 4.41
CA LEU A 21 -11.00 6.77 5.77
C LEU A 21 -12.06 6.04 6.60
N LEU A 22 -11.84 4.74 6.86
CA LEU A 22 -12.81 3.91 7.60
C LEU A 22 -12.67 4.02 9.12
N LYS A 23 -11.45 4.26 9.63
CA LYS A 23 -11.17 4.27 11.07
C LYS A 23 -9.99 5.19 11.37
N ASN A 24 -10.16 6.06 12.36
CA ASN A 24 -9.10 6.89 12.91
C ASN A 24 -9.19 6.86 14.45
N ILE A 25 -8.27 6.15 15.10
CA ILE A 25 -8.20 6.08 16.56
C ILE A 25 -7.21 7.15 17.05
N ASN A 26 -7.55 7.86 18.12
CA ASN A 26 -6.67 8.83 18.80
C ASN A 26 -6.11 9.92 17.86
N ASP A 27 -6.84 10.26 16.80
CA ASP A 27 -6.40 11.21 15.78
C ASP A 27 -4.99 10.89 15.23
N THR A 28 -4.71 9.59 15.04
CA THR A 28 -3.41 9.11 14.52
C THR A 28 -3.12 9.68 13.14
N LEU A 29 -4.17 9.85 12.31
CA LEU A 29 -4.08 10.51 11.01
C LEU A 29 -4.62 11.95 11.10
N PRO A 30 -4.00 12.92 10.38
CA PRO A 30 -2.83 12.75 9.50
C PRO A 30 -1.52 12.53 10.27
N LEU A 31 -0.58 11.79 9.68
CA LEU A 31 0.74 11.58 10.28
C LEU A 31 1.49 12.91 10.41
N ASP A 32 2.07 13.15 11.58
CA ASP A 32 2.89 14.32 11.88
C ASP A 32 4.37 14.04 11.52
N PRO A 33 4.90 14.63 10.44
CA PRO A 33 6.28 14.38 10.02
C PRO A 33 7.32 14.91 11.02
N ALA A 34 6.93 15.79 11.97
CA ALA A 34 7.82 16.20 13.04
C ALA A 34 8.00 15.10 14.11
N LYS A 35 7.03 14.18 14.24
CA LYS A 35 7.02 13.10 15.23
C LYS A 35 7.46 11.76 14.66
N PHE A 36 7.04 11.43 13.44
CA PHE A 36 7.31 10.14 12.80
C PHE A 36 8.43 10.30 11.78
N LYS A 37 9.66 10.00 12.19
CA LYS A 37 10.85 10.16 11.34
C LYS A 37 11.23 8.87 10.64
N ASN A 38 11.02 7.75 11.31
CA ASN A 38 11.31 6.42 10.80
C ASN A 38 10.00 5.66 10.62
N ILE A 39 9.67 5.33 9.38
CA ILE A 39 8.38 4.76 9.02
C ILE A 39 8.61 3.38 8.41
N ALA A 40 8.01 2.34 9.00
CA ALA A 40 7.97 1.02 8.39
C ALA A 40 6.84 1.00 7.35
N VAL A 41 7.17 0.65 6.11
CA VAL A 41 6.19 0.51 5.03
C VAL A 41 6.17 -0.96 4.61
N ILE A 42 5.10 -1.65 5.00
CA ILE A 42 5.04 -3.11 5.01
C ILE A 42 3.92 -3.60 4.09
N GLY A 43 4.15 -4.71 3.39
CA GLY A 43 3.09 -5.47 2.72
C GLY A 43 3.28 -5.60 1.21
N PRO A 44 2.52 -6.51 0.56
CA PRO A 44 2.68 -6.82 -0.86
C PRO A 44 2.38 -5.63 -1.78
N HIS A 45 1.59 -4.64 -1.32
CA HIS A 45 1.31 -3.42 -2.08
C HIS A 45 2.28 -2.27 -1.85
N ALA A 46 3.17 -2.37 -0.85
CA ALA A 46 3.99 -1.24 -0.42
C ALA A 46 4.89 -0.67 -1.54
N ASN A 47 5.39 -1.50 -2.45
CA ASN A 47 6.18 -1.04 -3.60
C ASN A 47 5.61 -1.53 -4.96
N SER A 48 4.32 -1.87 -5.01
CA SER A 48 3.69 -2.39 -6.22
C SER A 48 3.32 -1.26 -7.18
N THR A 49 3.69 -1.40 -8.46
CA THR A 49 3.19 -0.54 -9.55
C THR A 49 2.01 -1.17 -10.28
N ALA A 50 2.03 -2.49 -10.46
CA ALA A 50 0.99 -3.22 -11.18
C ALA A 50 -0.37 -3.13 -10.47
N ALA A 51 -0.38 -3.25 -9.13
CA ALA A 51 -1.61 -3.15 -8.36
C ALA A 51 -2.22 -1.74 -8.37
N MET A 52 -1.39 -0.70 -8.49
CA MET A 52 -1.86 0.69 -8.53
C MET A 52 -2.54 1.04 -9.87
N VAL A 53 -2.34 0.21 -10.89
CA VAL A 53 -2.88 0.44 -12.24
C VAL A 53 -4.18 -0.35 -12.47
N GLY A 54 -4.32 -1.53 -11.88
CA GLY A 54 -5.53 -2.36 -12.03
C GLY A 54 -5.65 -3.01 -13.41
N ASN A 55 -6.88 -3.42 -13.79
CA ASN A 55 -7.15 -4.02 -15.10
C ASN A 55 -7.56 -2.95 -16.15
N TYR A 56 -7.71 -3.38 -17.41
CA TYR A 56 -8.12 -2.53 -18.53
C TYR A 56 -7.30 -1.24 -18.72
N ALA A 57 -6.06 -1.22 -18.22
CA ALA A 57 -5.20 -0.06 -18.27
C ALA A 57 -4.28 -0.08 -19.50
N GLY A 58 -4.03 1.12 -20.04
CA GLY A 58 -2.93 1.35 -20.98
C GLY A 58 -1.59 1.56 -20.26
N VAL A 59 -0.55 1.92 -21.01
CA VAL A 59 0.76 2.27 -20.42
C VAL A 59 0.68 3.67 -19.81
N PRO A 60 0.86 3.83 -18.48
CA PRO A 60 0.81 5.14 -17.85
C PRO A 60 2.04 5.97 -18.20
N CYS A 61 1.91 7.30 -18.22
CA CYS A 61 3.03 8.22 -18.44
C CYS A 61 4.05 8.17 -17.29
N ARG A 62 3.61 7.80 -16.09
CA ARG A 62 4.44 7.63 -14.89
C ARG A 62 3.81 6.57 -14.00
N TYR A 63 4.62 5.64 -13.51
CA TYR A 63 4.23 4.75 -12.41
C TYR A 63 4.49 5.43 -11.07
N VAL A 64 3.62 5.16 -10.10
CA VAL A 64 3.78 5.61 -8.72
C VAL A 64 3.77 4.41 -7.79
N THR A 65 4.56 4.44 -6.72
CA THR A 65 4.51 3.45 -5.64
C THR A 65 4.29 4.12 -4.29
N PRO A 66 3.63 3.45 -3.33
CA PRO A 66 3.43 3.99 -1.99
C PRO A 66 4.75 4.32 -1.27
N VAL A 67 5.77 3.47 -1.37
CA VAL A 67 7.09 3.74 -0.80
C VAL A 67 7.75 4.95 -1.44
N LEU A 68 7.93 4.98 -2.76
CA LEU A 68 8.74 6.01 -3.42
C LEU A 68 8.01 7.34 -3.54
N ASP A 69 6.79 7.33 -4.06
CA ASP A 69 6.04 8.55 -4.38
C ASP A 69 5.17 9.02 -3.23
N GLY A 70 4.75 8.10 -2.35
CA GLY A 70 3.90 8.39 -1.20
C GLY A 70 4.68 8.81 0.04
N ILE A 71 5.54 7.93 0.56
CA ILE A 71 6.05 8.05 1.94
C ILE A 71 7.52 8.49 2.01
N SER A 72 8.35 8.22 1.01
CA SER A 72 9.80 8.53 1.07
C SER A 72 10.14 10.00 1.30
N SER A 73 9.21 10.91 0.95
CA SER A 73 9.37 12.36 1.19
C SER A 73 9.08 12.78 2.63
N PHE A 74 8.44 11.92 3.43
CA PHE A 74 8.03 12.22 4.82
C PHE A 74 9.06 11.79 5.87
N GLY A 75 9.98 10.87 5.55
CA GLY A 75 10.97 10.35 6.50
C GLY A 75 11.81 9.21 5.96
N GLU A 76 12.62 8.61 6.84
CA GLU A 76 13.36 7.39 6.54
C GLU A 76 12.39 6.21 6.47
N VAL A 77 12.44 5.47 5.37
CA VAL A 77 11.53 4.35 5.11
C VAL A 77 12.25 3.02 5.28
N ILE A 78 11.73 2.19 6.18
CA ILE A 78 12.10 0.77 6.29
C ILE A 78 11.04 -0.03 5.54
N TYR A 79 11.40 -0.53 4.36
CA TYR A 79 10.50 -1.32 3.54
C TYR A 79 10.67 -2.81 3.81
N GLU A 80 9.57 -3.50 4.07
CA GLU A 80 9.53 -4.96 4.15
C GLU A 80 8.30 -5.51 3.43
N MET A 81 8.47 -6.58 2.65
CA MET A 81 7.36 -7.08 1.84
C MET A 81 6.28 -7.78 2.69
N GLY A 82 6.67 -8.45 3.79
CA GLY A 82 5.78 -9.21 4.67
C GLY A 82 5.22 -10.51 4.06
N CYS A 83 4.73 -10.44 2.83
CA CYS A 83 4.24 -11.53 1.99
C CYS A 83 4.97 -11.49 0.63
N GLY A 84 5.60 -12.59 0.21
CA GLY A 84 6.37 -12.60 -1.05
C GLY A 84 5.54 -12.43 -2.35
N GLU A 85 4.22 -12.58 -2.24
CA GLU A 85 3.27 -12.45 -3.34
C GLU A 85 1.89 -12.07 -2.77
N MET A 86 0.98 -11.60 -3.65
CA MET A 86 -0.36 -11.18 -3.24
C MET A 86 -1.19 -12.31 -2.61
N ALA A 87 -1.06 -13.53 -3.14
CA ALA A 87 -1.69 -14.73 -2.58
C ALA A 87 -1.16 -15.10 -1.18
N CYS A 88 -0.02 -14.52 -0.77
CA CYS A 88 0.63 -14.71 0.53
C CYS A 88 0.61 -16.15 1.04
N ARG A 89 1.13 -17.10 0.24
CA ARG A 89 1.05 -18.55 0.52
C ARG A 89 2.00 -19.04 1.61
N ASN A 90 2.99 -18.23 2.00
CA ASN A 90 3.93 -18.53 3.08
C ASN A 90 4.11 -17.31 4.00
N ASP A 91 4.61 -17.55 5.21
CA ASP A 91 4.81 -16.55 6.25
C ASP A 91 6.28 -16.23 6.54
N SER A 92 7.21 -16.68 5.69
CA SER A 92 8.65 -16.56 5.92
C SER A 92 9.15 -15.12 5.99
N LEU A 93 8.42 -14.17 5.38
CA LEU A 93 8.74 -12.75 5.38
C LEU A 93 8.00 -11.96 6.48
N ILE A 94 7.15 -12.59 7.28
CA ILE A 94 6.43 -11.90 8.34
C ILE A 94 7.38 -11.51 9.48
N LEU A 95 8.33 -12.38 9.86
CA LEU A 95 9.27 -12.07 10.93
C LEU A 95 10.14 -10.83 10.63
N PRO A 96 10.77 -10.69 9.44
CA PRO A 96 11.43 -9.44 9.06
C PRO A 96 10.52 -8.20 9.14
N ALA A 97 9.28 -8.31 8.66
CA ALA A 97 8.30 -7.23 8.73
C ALA A 97 7.97 -6.82 10.19
N MET A 98 7.79 -7.79 11.09
CA MET A 98 7.60 -7.52 12.52
C MET A 98 8.80 -6.79 13.13
N GLU A 99 10.02 -7.21 12.79
CA GLU A 99 11.24 -6.58 13.31
C GLU A 99 11.47 -5.17 12.76
N ALA A 100 11.02 -4.89 11.53
CA ALA A 100 11.00 -3.53 10.98
C ALA A 100 9.99 -2.64 11.70
N ALA A 101 8.76 -3.12 11.92
CA ALA A 101 7.72 -2.38 12.61
C ALA A 101 8.11 -1.98 14.05
N LYS A 102 8.78 -2.89 14.79
CA LYS A 102 9.28 -2.61 16.15
C LYS A 102 10.32 -1.48 16.22
N LYS A 103 11.02 -1.20 15.12
CA LYS A 103 12.09 -0.19 15.06
C LYS A 103 11.60 1.16 14.53
N ALA A 104 10.37 1.22 14.03
CA ALA A 104 9.79 2.40 13.43
C ALA A 104 8.88 3.17 14.40
N ASP A 105 8.75 4.47 14.19
CA ASP A 105 7.84 5.33 14.94
C ASP A 105 6.38 5.10 14.54
N ALA A 106 6.17 4.71 13.28
CA ALA A 106 4.88 4.35 12.72
C ALA A 106 5.03 3.23 11.69
N THR A 107 3.97 2.45 11.52
CA THR A 107 3.88 1.40 10.49
C THR A 107 2.72 1.68 9.55
N LEU A 108 3.01 1.79 8.25
CA LEU A 108 2.01 1.73 7.19
C LEU A 108 1.97 0.32 6.62
N LEU A 109 0.82 -0.33 6.73
CA LEU A 109 0.60 -1.68 6.23
C LEU A 109 -0.29 -1.63 4.98
N LEU A 110 0.25 -2.08 3.84
CA LEU A 110 -0.40 -2.06 2.53
C LEU A 110 -0.69 -3.49 2.07
N VAL A 111 -1.92 -3.92 2.32
CA VAL A 111 -2.48 -5.24 2.08
C VAL A 111 -3.73 -5.12 1.21
N GLY A 112 -4.20 -6.22 0.62
CA GLY A 112 -5.39 -6.18 -0.23
C GLY A 112 -5.42 -7.31 -1.25
N LEU A 113 -5.72 -6.94 -2.50
CA LEU A 113 -5.88 -7.84 -3.64
C LEU A 113 -5.18 -7.25 -4.87
N ASP A 114 -4.95 -8.07 -5.88
CA ASP A 114 -4.52 -7.66 -7.22
C ASP A 114 -5.14 -8.60 -8.27
N LEU A 115 -4.73 -8.44 -9.53
CA LEU A 115 -5.22 -9.24 -10.65
C LEU A 115 -4.85 -10.73 -10.61
N SER A 116 -3.98 -11.15 -9.68
CA SER A 116 -3.72 -12.57 -9.45
C SER A 116 -4.81 -13.24 -8.61
N ILE A 117 -5.67 -12.45 -7.95
CA ILE A 117 -6.76 -12.90 -7.09
C ILE A 117 -8.14 -12.59 -7.68
N GLU A 118 -8.29 -11.44 -8.34
CA GLU A 118 -9.56 -11.03 -8.96
C GLU A 118 -9.31 -10.46 -10.37
N ALA A 119 -9.89 -11.09 -11.38
CA ALA A 119 -9.75 -10.65 -12.77
C ALA A 119 -10.92 -11.10 -13.64
N GLU A 120 -10.90 -10.72 -14.91
CA GLU A 120 -11.86 -11.24 -15.88
C GLU A 120 -11.72 -12.77 -15.99
N SER A 121 -12.84 -13.48 -15.84
CA SER A 121 -12.88 -14.95 -15.77
C SER A 121 -12.15 -15.56 -14.57
N LEU A 122 -11.82 -14.74 -13.57
CA LEU A 122 -11.24 -15.16 -12.29
C LEU A 122 -12.01 -14.49 -11.15
N ASP A 123 -13.13 -15.11 -10.79
CA ASP A 123 -13.91 -14.70 -9.63
C ASP A 123 -13.22 -15.13 -8.34
N ARG A 124 -13.43 -14.35 -7.28
CA ARG A 124 -13.00 -14.71 -5.94
C ARG A 124 -13.89 -15.81 -5.38
N GLU A 125 -13.28 -16.70 -4.60
CA GLU A 125 -14.02 -17.74 -3.86
C GLU A 125 -14.61 -17.23 -2.55
N ASP A 126 -14.00 -16.22 -1.94
CA ASP A 126 -14.44 -15.61 -0.69
C ASP A 126 -14.08 -14.11 -0.58
N LEU A 127 -14.55 -13.48 0.51
CA LEU A 127 -14.36 -12.06 0.80
C LEU A 127 -13.15 -11.75 1.72
N LEU A 128 -12.39 -12.76 2.14
CA LEU A 128 -11.26 -12.62 3.05
C LEU A 128 -10.00 -12.10 2.33
N LEU A 129 -9.01 -11.68 3.12
CA LEU A 129 -7.69 -11.38 2.58
C LEU A 129 -6.95 -12.67 2.21
N PRO A 130 -6.19 -12.69 1.11
CA PRO A 130 -5.48 -13.89 0.67
C PRO A 130 -4.42 -14.38 1.66
N GLY A 131 -4.37 -15.71 1.83
CA GLY A 131 -3.29 -16.41 2.53
C GLY A 131 -3.00 -15.85 3.92
N TYR A 132 -1.73 -15.57 4.19
CA TYR A 132 -1.27 -15.11 5.51
C TYR A 132 -1.33 -13.59 5.71
N GLN A 133 -1.99 -12.81 4.83
CA GLN A 133 -2.08 -11.35 5.02
C GLN A 133 -2.77 -10.96 6.34
N THR A 134 -3.81 -11.68 6.77
CA THR A 134 -4.43 -11.45 8.09
C THR A 134 -3.46 -11.75 9.24
N ARG A 135 -2.62 -12.79 9.12
CA ARG A 135 -1.57 -13.08 10.11
C ARG A 135 -0.52 -11.97 10.14
N LEU A 136 -0.10 -11.46 8.98
CA LEU A 136 0.82 -10.32 8.88
C LEU A 136 0.26 -9.10 9.62
N ILE A 137 -1.00 -8.73 9.39
CA ILE A 137 -1.66 -7.62 10.11
C ILE A 137 -1.60 -7.83 11.62
N ASN A 138 -2.01 -9.01 12.10
CA ASN A 138 -2.08 -9.28 13.53
C ASN A 138 -0.72 -9.37 14.23
N GLN A 139 0.37 -9.57 13.49
CA GLN A 139 1.72 -9.68 14.06
C GLN A 139 2.51 -8.37 14.00
N VAL A 140 2.13 -7.47 13.09
CA VAL A 140 2.78 -6.19 12.85
C VAL A 140 2.07 -5.02 13.56
N ALA A 141 0.75 -5.12 13.75
CA ALA A 141 -0.08 -4.10 14.39
C ALA A 141 -0.07 -4.13 15.93
#